data_AF-A0A1A8KEK8-F1
#
_entry.id   AF-A0A1A8KEK8-F1
#
_cell.length_a   1.000
_cell.length_b   1.000
_cell.length_c   1.000
_cell.angle_alpha   90.00
_cell.angle_beta   90.00
_cell.angle_gamma   90.00
#
_symmetry.space_group_name_H-M   'P 1'
#
loop_
_entity.id
_entity.type
_entity.pdbx_description
1 polymer ?
#
loop_
_entity_poly.entity_id
_entity_poly.type
_entity_poly.pdbx_seq_one_letter_code
_entity_poly.pdbx_strand_id
1 'polypeptide(L)'
;VLENFVGRDFLPRGSGIVTRRPLVLQLINSPTEHAEFLHCKGKKFTDFDEVRQEIEAETDRITGANKGISPVPINLRVYSPHVLNLTLVDLPGMTKVPVGDQPADIEFQIREMLMQFVTKENCLMLAVSPANSDLANSDALKIAKEVDPQGMRTIGVITKLDL
;
A
#
# COMPACT_ATOMS: atom_id res chain seq x y z
N VAL A 1 7.06 -0.65 6.59
CA VAL A 1 6.19 0.01 7.61
C VAL A 1 4.92 -0.78 7.84
N LEU A 2 4.12 -1.06 6.81
CA LEU A 2 2.86 -1.82 6.93
C LEU A 2 3.05 -3.21 7.53
N GLU A 3 4.05 -3.96 7.07
CA GLU A 3 4.38 -5.30 7.59
C GLU A 3 4.70 -5.30 9.09
N ASN A 4 5.24 -4.19 9.63
CA ASN A 4 5.56 -4.07 11.05
C ASN A 4 4.30 -4.00 11.93
N PHE A 5 3.15 -3.55 11.39
CA PHE A 5 1.87 -3.60 12.12
C PHE A 5 1.33 -5.03 12.25
N VAL A 6 1.70 -5.92 11.33
CA VAL A 6 1.28 -7.33 11.32
C VAL A 6 2.32 -8.23 11.99
N GLY A 7 3.59 -7.84 11.97
CA GLY A 7 4.71 -8.65 12.46
C GLY A 7 5.05 -9.82 11.54
N ARG A 8 4.58 -9.79 10.29
CA ARG A 8 4.78 -10.84 9.27
C ARG A 8 5.17 -10.21 7.93
N ASP A 9 5.97 -10.95 7.18
CA ASP A 9 6.35 -10.61 5.82
C ASP A 9 5.34 -11.21 4.84
N PHE A 10 4.53 -10.37 4.18
CA PHE A 10 3.47 -10.84 3.27
C PHE A 10 3.19 -9.87 2.12
N LEU A 11 3.77 -8.67 2.15
CA LEU A 11 3.72 -7.78 1.00
C LEU A 11 4.75 -8.24 -0.02
N PRO A 12 4.44 -8.13 -1.33
CA PRO A 12 5.42 -8.34 -2.38
C PRO A 12 6.67 -7.47 -2.15
N ARG A 13 7.84 -7.97 -2.53
CA ARG A 13 9.12 -7.24 -2.43
C ARG A 13 9.84 -7.29 -3.77
N GLY A 14 10.44 -6.17 -4.17
CA GLY A 14 11.20 -6.11 -5.41
C GLY A 14 11.78 -4.73 -5.73
N SER A 15 12.58 -4.67 -6.78
CA SER A 15 13.08 -3.42 -7.35
C SER A 15 12.09 -2.84 -8.36
N GLY A 16 11.76 -1.56 -8.24
CA GLY A 16 10.80 -0.86 -9.12
C GLY A 16 9.43 -0.68 -8.46
N ILE A 17 8.35 -0.60 -9.25
CA ILE A 17 6.98 -0.53 -8.72
C ILE A 17 6.61 -1.91 -8.17
N VAL A 18 6.60 -2.02 -6.84
CA VAL A 18 6.23 -3.23 -6.11
C VAL A 18 4.70 -3.31 -6.00
N THR A 19 4.08 -2.30 -5.40
CA THR A 19 2.63 -2.18 -5.28
C THR A 19 2.05 -1.62 -6.57
N ARG A 20 1.37 -2.44 -7.37
CA ARG A 20 0.73 -2.05 -8.65
C ARG A 20 -0.78 -1.89 -8.57
N ARG A 21 -1.38 -2.30 -7.47
CA ARG A 21 -2.82 -2.18 -7.16
C ARG A 21 -2.97 -1.72 -5.71
N PRO A 22 -4.01 -0.94 -5.38
CA PRO A 22 -4.30 -0.63 -3.99
C PRO A 22 -4.52 -1.92 -3.19
N LEU A 23 -3.89 -2.06 -2.03
CA LEU A 23 -4.17 -3.14 -1.09
C LEU A 23 -4.92 -2.56 0.11
N VAL A 24 -6.21 -2.88 0.21
CA VAL A 24 -7.02 -2.57 1.38
C VAL A 24 -6.81 -3.69 2.40
N LEU A 25 -5.95 -3.44 3.38
CA LEU A 25 -5.59 -4.36 4.44
C LEU A 25 -6.40 -4.05 5.70
N GLN A 26 -7.30 -4.94 6.06
CA GLN A 26 -8.07 -4.85 7.30
C GLN A 26 -7.45 -5.76 8.34
N LEU A 27 -6.91 -5.18 9.40
CA LEU A 27 -6.42 -5.91 10.56
C LEU A 27 -7.54 -6.04 11.58
N ILE A 28 -7.79 -7.27 12.01
CA ILE A 28 -8.87 -7.63 12.93
C ILE A 28 -8.27 -8.40 14.09
N ASN A 29 -8.38 -7.87 15.29
CA ASN A 29 -7.96 -8.56 16.49
C ASN A 29 -8.83 -9.81 16.70
N SER A 30 -8.20 -10.97 16.75
CA SER A 30 -8.88 -12.26 16.81
C SER A 30 -8.03 -13.28 17.57
N PRO A 31 -8.61 -14.22 18.32
CA PRO A 31 -7.85 -15.31 18.96
C PRO A 31 -7.13 -16.24 17.97
N THR A 32 -7.47 -16.19 16.68
CA THR A 32 -6.92 -17.06 15.64
C THR A 32 -6.19 -16.24 14.58
N GLU A 33 -5.05 -16.75 14.11
CA GLU A 33 -4.24 -16.12 13.08
C GLU A 33 -4.54 -16.73 11.69
N HIS A 34 -5.11 -15.93 10.80
CA HIS A 34 -5.37 -16.29 9.39
C HIS A 34 -5.68 -15.05 8.55
N ALA A 35 -5.62 -15.22 7.23
CA ALA A 35 -5.96 -14.21 6.24
C ALA A 35 -7.08 -14.67 5.31
N GLU A 36 -7.89 -13.73 4.83
CA GLU A 36 -8.96 -13.96 3.87
C GLU A 36 -8.94 -12.88 2.80
N PHE A 37 -9.00 -13.29 1.54
CA PHE A 37 -9.18 -12.39 0.41
C PHE A 37 -10.65 -12.33 0.00
N LEU A 38 -11.13 -11.13 -0.34
CA LEU A 38 -12.50 -10.96 -0.82
C LEU A 38 -12.77 -11.74 -2.12
N HIS A 39 -11.76 -11.88 -2.99
CA HIS A 39 -11.87 -12.62 -4.25
C HIS A 39 -11.72 -14.15 -4.08
N CYS A 40 -11.15 -14.63 -2.97
CA CYS A 40 -11.01 -16.05 -2.64
C CYS A 40 -12.06 -16.48 -1.59
N LYS A 41 -13.35 -16.39 -1.93
CA LYS A 41 -14.45 -16.64 -0.98
C LYS A 41 -14.32 -18.02 -0.30
N GLY A 42 -14.32 -18.02 1.02
CA GLY A 42 -14.27 -19.23 1.85
C GLY A 42 -12.89 -19.86 2.01
N LYS A 43 -11.84 -19.32 1.38
CA LYS A 43 -10.47 -19.79 1.57
C LYS A 43 -9.81 -18.99 2.71
N LYS A 44 -9.31 -19.71 3.70
CA LYS A 44 -8.48 -19.16 4.79
C LYS A 44 -7.03 -19.48 4.51
N PHE A 45 -6.18 -18.47 4.61
CA PHE A 45 -4.74 -18.58 4.44
C PHE A 45 -4.11 -18.52 5.82
N THR A 46 -3.40 -19.56 6.22
CA THR A 46 -2.63 -19.59 7.48
C THR A 46 -1.13 -19.40 7.25
N ASP A 47 -0.68 -19.63 6.02
CA ASP A 47 0.68 -19.36 5.58
C ASP A 47 0.73 -17.99 4.89
N PHE A 48 1.54 -17.08 5.42
CA PHE A 48 1.70 -15.73 4.87
C PHE A 48 2.57 -15.70 3.61
N ASP A 49 3.33 -16.75 3.33
CA ASP A 49 3.97 -16.93 2.01
C ASP A 49 2.93 -17.14 0.93
N GLU A 50 1.87 -17.91 1.21
CA GLU A 50 0.72 -18.07 0.29
C GLU A 50 -0.05 -16.76 0.12
N VAL A 51 -0.18 -15.95 1.18
CA VAL A 51 -0.80 -14.61 1.09
C VAL A 51 -0.03 -13.73 0.12
N ARG A 52 1.31 -13.72 0.21
CA ARG A 52 2.18 -12.96 -0.69
C ARG A 52 2.00 -13.40 -2.14
N GLN A 53 2.08 -14.72 -2.38
CA GLN A 53 1.92 -15.31 -3.70
C GLN A 53 0.54 -14.99 -4.30
N GLU A 54 -0.52 -15.01 -3.48
CA GLU A 54 -1.87 -14.66 -3.91
C GLU A 54 -1.97 -13.17 -4.30
N ILE A 55 -1.35 -12.26 -3.55
CA ILE A 55 -1.30 -10.83 -3.91
C ILE A 55 -0.62 -10.63 -5.27
N GLU A 56 0.51 -11.31 -5.49
CA GLU A 56 1.26 -11.23 -6.75
C GLU A 56 0.43 -11.80 -7.92
N ALA A 57 -0.11 -13.01 -7.74
CA ALA A 57 -0.92 -13.68 -8.76
C ALA A 57 -2.17 -12.90 -9.13
N GLU A 58 -2.89 -12.37 -8.13
CA GLU A 58 -4.08 -11.55 -8.36
C GLU A 58 -3.75 -10.19 -8.98
N THR A 59 -2.56 -9.64 -8.70
CA THR A 59 -2.08 -8.44 -9.37
C THR A 59 -1.83 -8.72 -10.84
N ASP A 60 -1.04 -9.75 -11.16
CA ASP A 60 -0.68 -10.12 -12.53
C ASP A 60 -1.90 -10.53 -13.37
N ARG A 61 -2.92 -11.14 -12.77
CA ARG A 61 -4.16 -11.48 -13.45
C ARG A 61 -4.88 -10.26 -14.03
N ILE A 62 -4.75 -9.09 -13.40
CA ILE A 62 -5.43 -7.85 -13.81
C ILE A 62 -4.51 -6.94 -14.61
N THR A 63 -3.25 -6.78 -14.20
CA THR A 63 -2.33 -5.82 -14.81
C THR A 63 -1.39 -6.44 -15.85
N GLY A 64 -1.38 -7.76 -15.98
CA GLY A 64 -0.43 -8.50 -16.79
C GLY A 64 1.00 -8.45 -16.21
N ALA A 65 1.92 -9.11 -16.90
CA ALA A 65 3.34 -9.14 -16.52
C ALA A 65 4.09 -7.82 -16.84
N ASN A 66 3.47 -6.90 -17.58
CA ASN A 66 4.13 -5.74 -18.19
C ASN A 66 4.20 -4.51 -17.26
N LYS A 67 4.25 -4.70 -15.94
CA LYS A 67 4.38 -3.62 -14.92
C LYS A 67 3.29 -2.54 -14.96
N GLY A 68 2.13 -2.84 -15.55
CA GLY A 68 0.96 -1.96 -15.50
C GLY A 68 0.40 -1.81 -14.08
N ILE A 69 -0.38 -0.76 -13.86
CA ILE A 69 -1.11 -0.54 -12.60
C ILE A 69 -2.61 -0.66 -12.82
N SER A 70 -3.37 -0.87 -11.75
CA SER A 70 -4.84 -0.85 -11.81
C SER A 70 -5.42 -0.23 -10.55
N PRO A 71 -6.45 0.63 -10.67
CA PRO A 71 -7.11 1.23 -9.50
C PRO A 71 -8.00 0.25 -8.75
N VAL A 72 -8.21 -0.97 -9.27
CA VAL A 72 -9.07 -1.98 -8.64
C VAL A 72 -8.38 -2.55 -7.40
N PRO A 73 -8.91 -2.35 -6.18
CA PRO A 73 -8.23 -2.76 -4.96
C PRO A 73 -8.23 -4.27 -4.77
N ILE A 74 -7.18 -4.79 -4.14
CA ILE A 74 -7.16 -6.10 -3.50
C ILE A 74 -7.63 -5.91 -2.05
N ASN A 75 -8.66 -6.65 -1.64
CA ASN A 75 -9.19 -6.56 -0.27
C ASN A 75 -8.74 -7.78 0.52
N LEU A 76 -7.91 -7.53 1.52
CA LEU A 76 -7.29 -8.53 2.38
C LEU A 76 -7.68 -8.27 3.83
N ARG A 77 -8.23 -9.28 4.50
CA ARG A 77 -8.45 -9.28 5.95
C ARG A 77 -7.41 -10.16 6.61
N VAL A 78 -6.75 -9.65 7.64
CA VAL A 78 -5.84 -10.40 8.49
C VAL A 78 -6.40 -10.42 9.90
N TYR A 79 -6.67 -11.61 10.39
CA TYR A 79 -7.08 -11.90 11.74
C TYR A 79 -5.84 -12.32 12.52
N SER A 80 -5.56 -11.70 13.67
CA SER A 80 -4.43 -12.08 14.54
C SER A 80 -4.64 -11.54 15.96
N PRO A 81 -4.15 -12.22 17.01
CA PRO A 81 -4.21 -11.67 18.37
C PRO A 81 -3.21 -10.53 18.59
N HIS A 82 -2.27 -10.33 17.65
CA HIS A 82 -1.17 -9.39 17.76
C HIS A 82 -1.41 -8.05 17.05
N VAL A 83 -2.56 -7.87 16.41
CA VAL A 83 -2.90 -6.65 15.66
C VAL A 83 -3.99 -5.84 16.35
N LEU A 84 -4.00 -4.53 16.10
CA LEU A 84 -5.14 -3.66 16.46
C LEU A 84 -6.21 -3.73 15.37
N ASN A 85 -7.44 -3.36 15.73
CA ASN A 85 -8.52 -3.19 14.76
C ASN A 85 -8.29 -1.91 13.94
N LEU A 86 -7.73 -2.06 12.73
CA LEU A 86 -7.37 -0.92 11.88
C LEU A 86 -7.47 -1.30 10.40
N THR A 87 -7.69 -0.33 9.53
CA THR A 87 -7.62 -0.52 8.07
C THR A 87 -6.48 0.33 7.51
N LEU A 88 -5.57 -0.33 6.79
CA LEU A 88 -4.49 0.30 6.05
C LEU A 88 -4.81 0.19 4.56
N VAL A 89 -4.43 1.21 3.81
CA VAL A 89 -4.47 1.14 2.35
C VAL A 89 -3.05 1.34 1.86
N ASP A 90 -2.45 0.27 1.33
CA ASP A 90 -1.20 0.38 0.59
C ASP A 90 -1.51 0.85 -0.83
N LEU A 91 -0.76 1.81 -1.33
CA LEU A 91 -0.99 2.43 -2.63
C LEU A 91 0.32 2.41 -3.44
N PRO A 92 0.26 2.36 -4.77
CA PRO A 92 1.45 2.48 -5.60
C PRO A 92 2.26 3.74 -5.24
N GLY A 93 3.57 3.56 -5.09
CA GLY A 93 4.48 4.68 -4.83
C GLY A 93 4.58 5.60 -6.05
N MET A 94 4.67 6.91 -5.81
CA MET A 94 4.86 7.89 -6.89
C MET A 94 6.16 7.62 -7.65
N THR A 95 6.07 7.53 -8.98
CA THR A 95 7.22 7.39 -9.89
C THR A 95 7.22 8.51 -10.91
N LYS A 96 8.35 9.22 -11.04
CA LYS A 96 8.51 10.35 -11.99
C LYS A 96 8.91 9.91 -13.40
N VAL A 97 9.42 8.68 -13.56
CA VAL A 97 9.88 8.15 -14.84
C VAL A 97 9.22 6.78 -15.05
N PRO A 98 8.51 6.57 -16.17
CA PRO A 98 7.94 5.28 -16.50
C PRO A 98 9.04 4.24 -16.70
N VAL A 99 8.81 3.01 -16.26
CA VAL A 99 9.73 1.88 -16.42
C VAL A 99 9.08 0.71 -17.13
N GLY A 100 9.79 0.10 -18.08
CA GLY A 100 9.24 -0.98 -18.91
C GLY A 100 8.14 -0.47 -19.83
N ASP A 101 7.00 -1.15 -19.87
CA ASP A 101 5.87 -0.82 -20.75
C ASP A 101 4.84 0.10 -20.09
N GLN A 102 5.25 0.83 -19.04
CA GLN A 102 4.37 1.79 -18.38
C GLN A 102 4.06 2.96 -19.32
N PRO A 103 2.81 3.43 -19.32
CA PRO A 103 2.43 4.54 -20.18
C PRO A 103 3.08 5.85 -19.70
N ALA A 104 3.22 6.81 -20.61
CA ALA A 104 3.91 8.08 -20.31
C ALA A 104 3.21 8.91 -19.22
N ASP A 105 1.92 8.68 -18.99
CA ASP A 105 1.08 9.32 -17.99
C ASP A 105 0.98 8.53 -16.66
N ILE A 106 1.86 7.55 -16.43
CA ILE A 106 1.81 6.70 -15.22
C ILE A 106 1.82 7.51 -13.92
N GLU A 107 2.58 8.62 -13.86
CA GLU A 107 2.62 9.51 -12.70
C GLU A 107 1.23 10.08 -12.40
N PHE A 108 0.50 10.49 -13.44
CA PHE A 108 -0.84 11.04 -13.31
C PHE A 108 -1.83 9.95 -12.85
N GLN A 109 -1.75 8.75 -13.43
CA GLN A 109 -2.63 7.64 -13.04
C GLN A 109 -2.42 7.22 -11.56
N ILE A 110 -1.16 7.14 -11.10
CA ILE A 110 -0.86 6.85 -9.69
C ILE A 110 -1.40 7.96 -8.80
N ARG A 111 -1.20 9.23 -9.19
CA ARG A 111 -1.72 10.37 -8.44
C ARG A 111 -3.24 10.34 -8.34
N GLU A 112 -3.96 10.11 -9.44
CA GLU A 112 -5.42 9.99 -9.43
C GLU A 112 -5.87 8.86 -8.49
N MET A 113 -5.19 7.72 -8.52
CA MET A 113 -5.47 6.60 -7.63
C MET A 113 -5.27 6.98 -6.17
N LEU A 114 -4.18 7.66 -5.81
CA LEU A 114 -3.94 8.16 -4.46
C LEU A 114 -5.07 9.10 -4.00
N MET A 115 -5.45 10.05 -4.87
CA MET A 115 -6.47 11.07 -4.57
C MET A 115 -7.85 10.46 -4.26
N GLN A 116 -8.19 9.29 -4.80
CA GLN A 116 -9.43 8.58 -4.45
C GLN A 116 -9.48 8.12 -2.98
N PHE A 117 -8.33 7.99 -2.32
CA PHE A 117 -8.24 7.59 -0.91
C PHE A 117 -7.98 8.80 -0.01
N VAL A 118 -6.96 9.60 -0.32
CA VAL A 118 -6.47 10.65 0.58
C VAL A 118 -7.37 11.89 0.69
N THR A 119 -8.34 12.07 -0.22
CA THR A 119 -9.32 13.17 -0.17
C THR A 119 -10.44 12.93 0.83
N LYS A 120 -10.62 11.69 1.31
CA LYS A 120 -11.65 11.34 2.31
C LYS A 120 -11.25 11.90 3.67
N GLU A 121 -12.13 12.66 4.32
CA GLU A 121 -11.84 13.33 5.61
C GLU A 121 -11.43 12.34 6.72
N ASN A 122 -12.03 11.15 6.73
CA ASN A 122 -11.73 10.10 7.72
C ASN A 122 -10.46 9.28 7.40
N CYS A 123 -9.76 9.59 6.30
CA CYS A 123 -8.52 8.92 5.95
C CYS A 123 -7.34 9.61 6.64
N LEU A 124 -6.75 8.91 7.62
CA LEU A 124 -5.45 9.26 8.17
C LEU A 124 -4.36 8.94 7.14
N MET A 125 -3.45 9.89 6.94
CA MET A 125 -2.38 9.80 5.96
C MET A 125 -1.06 9.55 6.65
N LEU A 126 -0.40 8.47 6.27
CA LEU A 126 0.96 8.17 6.71
C LEU A 126 1.95 8.64 5.64
N ALA A 127 2.47 9.86 5.81
CA ALA A 127 3.42 10.45 4.86
C ALA A 127 4.83 9.90 5.12
N VAL A 128 5.17 8.81 4.43
CA VAL A 128 6.48 8.12 4.58
C VAL A 128 7.53 8.79 3.71
N SER A 129 8.62 9.26 4.31
CA SER A 129 9.78 9.86 3.61
C SER A 129 11.09 9.22 4.10
N PRO A 130 12.06 8.93 3.22
CA PRO A 130 13.34 8.42 3.67
C PRO A 130 14.29 9.55 4.09
N ALA A 131 15.04 9.33 5.18
CA ALA A 131 15.93 10.32 5.80
C ALA A 131 17.13 10.68 4.92
N ASN A 132 17.57 9.75 4.06
CA ASN A 132 18.65 9.96 3.12
C ASN A 132 18.25 10.81 1.89
N SER A 133 17.06 11.41 1.89
CA SER A 133 16.57 12.33 0.87
C SER A 133 16.10 13.63 1.51
N ASP A 134 16.19 14.74 0.77
CA ASP A 134 15.71 16.02 1.26
C ASP A 134 14.18 15.99 1.45
N LEU A 135 13.74 16.27 2.67
CA LEU A 135 12.33 16.29 3.06
C LEU A 135 11.53 17.33 2.26
N ALA A 136 12.16 18.41 1.81
CA ALA A 136 11.54 19.42 0.96
C ALA A 136 11.08 18.85 -0.40
N ASN A 137 11.70 17.75 -0.86
CA ASN A 137 11.39 17.08 -2.11
C ASN A 137 10.48 15.84 -1.92
N SER A 138 9.92 15.64 -0.72
CA SER A 138 9.04 14.51 -0.44
C SER A 138 7.71 14.62 -1.19
N ASP A 139 7.49 13.71 -2.13
CA ASP A 139 6.22 13.63 -2.86
C ASP A 139 5.05 13.30 -1.92
N ALA A 140 5.29 12.49 -0.88
CA ALA A 140 4.29 12.15 0.14
C ALA A 140 3.83 13.39 0.93
N LEU A 141 4.77 14.22 1.39
CA LEU A 141 4.43 15.46 2.10
C LEU A 141 3.81 16.51 1.19
N LYS A 142 4.21 16.57 -0.09
CA LYS A 142 3.61 17.46 -1.07
C LYS A 142 2.13 17.14 -1.26
N ILE A 143 1.79 15.89 -1.56
CA ILE A 143 0.40 15.44 -1.68
C ILE A 143 -0.35 15.70 -0.37
N ALA A 144 0.30 15.44 0.77
CA ALA A 144 -0.34 15.63 2.05
C ALA A 144 -0.75 17.08 2.30
N LYS A 145 0.13 18.04 2.03
CA LYS A 145 -0.18 19.48 2.17
C LYS A 145 -1.26 19.96 1.21
N GLU A 146 -1.43 19.33 0.05
CA GLU A 146 -2.50 19.69 -0.89
C GLU A 146 -3.88 19.31 -0.36
N VAL A 147 -4.02 18.17 0.32
CA VAL A 147 -5.32 17.64 0.79
C VAL A 147 -5.56 17.84 2.30
N ASP A 148 -4.52 18.16 3.05
CA ASP A 148 -4.54 18.46 4.49
C ASP A 148 -3.56 19.60 4.82
N PRO A 149 -3.86 20.86 4.40
CA PRO A 149 -2.94 21.99 4.57
C PRO A 149 -2.62 22.32 6.03
N GLN A 150 -3.56 22.00 6.93
CA GLN A 150 -3.43 22.24 8.37
C GLN A 150 -2.71 21.08 9.09
N GLY A 151 -2.50 19.93 8.43
CA GLY A 151 -1.84 18.77 9.01
C GLY A 151 -2.67 18.06 10.09
N MET A 152 -3.99 18.16 10.03
CA MET A 152 -4.90 17.63 11.06
C MET A 152 -4.99 16.10 11.05
N ARG A 153 -4.70 15.48 9.90
CA ARG A 153 -4.84 14.03 9.67
C ARG A 153 -3.62 13.42 8.99
N THR A 154 -2.48 14.12 9.02
CA THR A 154 -1.22 13.68 8.43
C THR A 154 -0.22 13.32 9.53
N ILE A 155 0.30 12.09 9.48
CA ILE A 155 1.38 11.60 10.34
C ILE A 155 2.62 11.41 9.47
N GLY A 156 3.67 12.17 9.73
CA GLY A 156 4.96 12.02 9.06
C GLY A 156 5.74 10.84 9.62
N VAL A 157 6.26 9.97 8.73
CA VAL A 157 7.14 8.85 9.10
C VAL A 157 8.46 9.00 8.37
N ILE A 158 9.54 9.12 9.14
CA ILE A 158 10.89 9.14 8.59
C ILE A 158 11.49 7.74 8.67
N THR A 159 11.99 7.23 7.55
CA THR A 159 12.58 5.88 7.42
C THR A 159 14.06 5.97 7.01
N LYS A 160 14.80 4.85 7.05
CA LYS A 160 16.21 4.79 6.62
C LYS A 160 17.13 5.80 7.34
N LEU A 161 16.93 5.98 8.65
CA LEU A 161 17.75 6.87 9.49
C LEU A 161 19.18 6.35 9.73
N ASP A 162 19.39 5.06 9.46
CA ASP A 162 20.65 4.33 9.55
C ASP A 162 21.56 4.54 8.33
N LEU A 163 21.03 5.08 7.23
CA LEU A 163 21.75 5.40 6.00
C LEU A 163 22.24 6.86 6.01
#